data_AF-A0A3D9ZQR6-F1
#
_entry.id   AF-A0A3D9ZQR6-F1
#
_cell.length_a   1.000
_cell.length_b   1.000
_cell.length_c   1.000
_cell.angle_alpha   90.00
_cell.angle_beta   90.00
_cell.angle_gamma   90.00
#
_symmetry.space_group_name_H-M   'P 1'
#
loop_
_entity.id
_entity.type
_entity.pdbx_description
1 polymer ?
#
loop_
_entity_poly.entity_id
_entity_poly.type
_entity_poly.pdbx_seq_one_letter_code
_entity_poly.pdbx_strand_id
1 'polypeptide(L)'
;MTSPAFYAAYANILVSHQLQETLRREPESLRSLYGLTADELVLLSSASPRSLHLSLHMLQAKRVVLLEQMLPQTLKLLQEHDAGRTLFEYVADAMRRPDVDMLRAVTHGHDFVAWLDRRVGWLPAGVADLARLEVAVAGLPPVSTAEGCEEHPAAEALGTKVFPELLPGLCVITVGCDILGLPARPSLADLSSIEQRPGGVLLRRDARSGRPACHRLGVITARLLSRCDGRSSLDAVVAVAGSTPSARRDAREVLHRAAQQSLIRLLPAPLGVPVLDQP
;
A
#
# COMPACT_ATOMS: atom_id res chain seq x y z
N MET A 1 -12.67 26.60 13.36
CA MET A 1 -11.78 25.48 12.99
C MET A 1 -12.55 24.57 12.05
N THR A 2 -11.93 24.09 10.96
CA THR A 2 -12.58 23.17 10.01
C THR A 2 -12.55 21.74 10.53
N SER A 3 -13.70 21.08 10.52
CA SER A 3 -13.89 19.70 10.97
C SER A 3 -13.56 18.67 9.88
N PRO A 4 -13.38 17.38 10.22
CA PRO A 4 -13.29 16.31 9.23
C PRO A 4 -14.48 16.26 8.26
N ALA A 5 -15.68 16.62 8.74
CA ALA A 5 -16.90 16.70 7.93
C ALA A 5 -16.79 17.77 6.83
N PHE A 6 -16.20 18.94 7.12
CA PHE A 6 -15.93 19.96 6.11
C PHE A 6 -15.01 19.44 5.00
N TYR A 7 -13.92 18.74 5.34
CA TYR A 7 -13.02 18.20 4.33
C TYR A 7 -13.67 17.13 3.46
N ALA A 8 -14.52 16.29 4.05
CA ALA A 8 -15.31 15.31 3.31
C ALA A 8 -16.29 16.00 2.34
N ALA A 9 -17.03 17.02 2.81
CA ALA A 9 -17.93 17.80 1.96
C ALA A 9 -17.17 18.50 0.82
N TYR A 10 -16.07 19.18 1.15
CA TYR A 10 -15.24 19.89 0.17
C TYR A 10 -14.70 18.93 -0.91
N ALA A 11 -14.16 17.78 -0.52
CA ALA A 11 -13.65 16.78 -1.45
C ALA A 11 -14.74 16.28 -2.42
N ASN A 12 -15.95 16.00 -1.92
CA ASN A 12 -17.07 15.55 -2.77
C ASN A 12 -17.59 16.67 -3.69
N ILE A 13 -17.65 17.91 -3.21
CA ILE A 13 -18.05 19.08 -4.02
C ILE A 13 -17.04 19.34 -5.15
N LEU A 14 -15.74 19.14 -4.91
CA LEU A 14 -14.72 19.33 -5.95
C LEU A 14 -14.94 18.43 -7.17
N VAL A 15 -15.55 17.27 -6.99
CA VAL A 15 -15.58 16.20 -8.01
C VAL A 15 -16.99 15.91 -8.55
N SER A 16 -18.02 16.51 -7.96
CA SER A 16 -19.43 16.35 -8.37
C SER A 16 -20.05 17.68 -8.80
N HIS A 17 -20.39 17.80 -10.08
CA HIS A 17 -21.13 18.96 -10.61
C HIS A 17 -22.50 19.10 -9.94
N GLN A 18 -23.17 17.99 -9.63
CA GLN A 18 -24.45 17.99 -8.94
C GLN A 18 -24.31 18.62 -7.55
N LEU A 19 -23.30 18.23 -6.76
CA LEU A 19 -23.08 18.83 -5.43
C LEU A 19 -22.67 20.30 -5.53
N GLN A 20 -21.93 20.71 -6.57
CA GLN A 20 -21.66 22.13 -6.82
C GLN A 20 -22.93 22.92 -7.12
N GLU A 21 -23.89 22.32 -7.82
CA GLU A 21 -25.18 22.94 -8.12
C GLU A 21 -26.08 22.97 -6.88
N THR A 22 -26.09 21.90 -6.08
CA THR A 22 -26.76 21.85 -4.77
C THR A 22 -26.18 22.90 -3.82
N LEU A 23 -24.86 23.11 -3.80
CA LEU A 23 -24.23 24.15 -2.97
C LEU A 23 -24.73 25.55 -3.30
N ARG A 24 -25.09 25.80 -4.57
CA ARG A 24 -25.60 27.11 -5.01
C ARG A 24 -27.10 27.27 -4.77
N ARG A 25 -27.89 26.22 -4.97
CA ARG A 25 -29.36 26.28 -4.90
C ARG A 25 -29.90 25.99 -3.50
N GLU A 26 -29.31 25.03 -2.80
CA GLU A 26 -29.80 24.46 -1.55
C GLU A 26 -28.63 24.15 -0.57
N PRO A 27 -27.91 25.18 -0.10
CA PRO A 27 -26.73 24.98 0.75
C PRO A 27 -27.04 24.26 2.08
N GLU A 28 -28.21 24.49 2.67
CA GLU A 28 -28.64 23.81 3.91
C GLU A 28 -28.86 22.30 3.74
N SER A 29 -29.18 21.84 2.51
CA SER A 29 -29.27 20.41 2.20
C SER A 29 -27.90 19.73 2.30
N LEU A 30 -26.83 20.39 1.82
CA LEU A 30 -25.45 19.89 1.96
C LEU A 30 -24.95 19.96 3.40
N ARG A 31 -25.34 21.01 4.13
CA ARG A 31 -25.04 21.13 5.55
C ARG A 31 -25.59 19.95 6.33
N SER A 32 -26.83 19.57 6.07
CA SER A 32 -27.48 18.42 6.70
C SER A 32 -26.85 17.09 6.26
N LEU A 33 -26.53 16.96 4.98
CA LEU A 33 -25.92 15.75 4.42
C LEU A 33 -24.53 15.43 5.02
N TYR A 34 -23.70 16.46 5.21
CA TYR A 34 -22.34 16.30 5.69
C TYR A 34 -22.16 16.64 7.17
N GLY A 35 -23.19 17.12 7.86
CA GLY A 35 -23.11 17.52 9.27
C GLY A 35 -22.26 18.78 9.49
N LEU A 36 -22.37 19.76 8.60
CA LEU A 36 -21.56 20.98 8.64
C LEU A 36 -22.10 22.01 9.65
N THR A 37 -21.19 22.78 10.23
CA THR A 37 -21.54 23.99 10.97
C THR A 37 -21.96 25.12 9.99
N ALA A 38 -22.62 26.16 10.51
CA ALA A 38 -22.98 27.31 9.69
C ALA A 38 -21.74 28.02 9.12
N ASP A 39 -20.68 28.16 9.91
CA ASP A 39 -19.42 28.78 9.47
C ASP A 39 -18.72 27.97 8.36
N GLU A 40 -18.75 26.64 8.47
CA GLU A 40 -18.22 25.74 7.45
C GLU A 40 -19.02 25.79 6.14
N LEU A 41 -20.35 25.92 6.25
CA LEU A 41 -21.20 26.11 5.08
C LEU A 41 -20.88 27.44 4.39
N VAL A 42 -20.74 28.53 5.15
CA VAL A 42 -20.34 29.85 4.60
C VAL A 42 -18.99 29.74 3.90
N LEU A 43 -18.03 29.03 4.50
CA LEU A 43 -16.72 28.80 3.91
C LEU A 43 -16.81 28.01 2.59
N LEU A 44 -17.60 26.92 2.54
CA LEU A 44 -17.83 26.18 1.30
C LEU A 44 -18.51 27.03 0.23
N SER A 45 -19.58 27.74 0.59
CA SER A 45 -20.36 28.58 -0.33
C SER A 45 -19.57 29.79 -0.84
N SER A 46 -18.55 30.23 -0.12
CA SER A 46 -17.62 31.29 -0.55
C SER A 46 -16.65 30.84 -1.66
N ALA A 47 -16.51 29.52 -1.88
CA ALA A 47 -15.65 28.99 -2.93
C ALA A 47 -16.31 29.20 -4.31
N SER A 48 -15.74 30.11 -5.10
CA SER A 48 -16.15 30.31 -6.49
C SER A 48 -15.99 29.02 -7.34
N PRO A 49 -16.78 28.83 -8.41
CA PRO A 49 -16.61 27.70 -9.33
C PRO A 49 -15.19 27.62 -9.91
N ARG A 50 -14.58 28.78 -10.17
CA ARG A 50 -13.20 28.90 -10.65
C ARG A 50 -12.20 28.40 -9.61
N SER A 51 -12.37 28.73 -8.33
CA SER A 51 -11.47 28.26 -7.27
C SER A 51 -11.63 26.77 -6.98
N LEU A 52 -12.85 26.23 -7.10
CA LEU A 52 -13.09 24.79 -7.00
C LEU A 52 -12.42 24.04 -8.16
N HIS A 53 -12.59 24.52 -9.39
CA HIS A 53 -11.96 23.94 -10.57
C HIS A 53 -10.42 23.98 -10.49
N LEU A 54 -9.85 25.11 -10.07
CA LEU A 54 -8.42 25.24 -9.83
C LEU A 54 -7.93 24.26 -8.76
N SER A 55 -8.66 24.13 -7.65
CA SER A 55 -8.32 23.20 -6.57
C SER A 55 -8.33 21.75 -7.04
N LEU A 56 -9.34 21.37 -7.84
CA LEU A 56 -9.40 20.04 -8.47
C LEU A 56 -8.17 19.79 -9.34
N HIS A 57 -7.84 20.73 -10.24
CA HIS A 57 -6.66 20.60 -11.10
C HIS A 57 -5.36 20.51 -10.30
N MET A 58 -5.22 21.30 -9.24
CA MET A 58 -4.04 21.24 -8.36
C MET A 58 -3.93 19.89 -7.65
N LEU A 59 -5.05 19.30 -7.20
CA LEU A 59 -5.04 17.98 -6.57
C LEU A 59 -4.68 16.87 -7.57
N GLN A 60 -5.24 16.93 -8.78
CA GLN A 60 -4.88 16.02 -9.87
C GLN A 60 -3.40 16.13 -10.21
N ALA A 61 -2.88 17.34 -10.41
CA ALA A 61 -1.48 17.59 -10.70
C ALA A 61 -0.56 17.10 -9.57
N LYS A 62 -0.91 17.37 -8.30
CA LYS A 62 -0.15 16.85 -7.15
C LYS A 62 -0.10 15.33 -7.15
N ARG A 63 -1.22 14.66 -7.46
CA ARG A 63 -1.27 13.20 -7.52
C ARG A 63 -0.37 12.64 -8.63
N VAL A 64 -0.42 13.25 -9.81
CA VAL A 64 0.49 12.90 -10.92
C VAL A 64 1.94 13.02 -10.48
N VAL A 65 2.34 14.16 -9.93
CA VAL A 65 3.72 14.40 -9.46
C VAL A 65 4.15 13.39 -8.38
N LEU A 66 3.27 13.07 -7.42
CA LEU A 66 3.57 12.07 -6.39
C LEU A 66 3.78 10.67 -6.99
N LEU A 67 2.98 10.28 -7.98
CA LEU A 67 3.14 9.00 -8.67
C LEU A 67 4.40 8.99 -9.54
N GLU A 68 4.73 10.08 -10.22
CA GLU A 68 5.98 10.23 -10.99
C GLU A 68 7.23 10.08 -10.11
N GLN A 69 7.20 10.62 -8.91
CA GLN A 69 8.30 10.49 -7.96
C GLN A 69 8.42 9.06 -7.39
N MET A 70 7.28 8.40 -7.16
CA MET A 70 7.22 7.09 -6.52
C MET A 70 7.40 5.93 -7.51
N LEU A 71 6.95 6.09 -8.76
CA LEU A 71 6.83 5.04 -9.78
C LEU A 71 7.51 5.41 -11.11
N PRO A 72 8.76 5.88 -11.10
CA PRO A 72 9.40 6.46 -12.28
C PRO A 72 9.51 5.47 -13.45
N GLN A 73 9.80 4.19 -13.19
CA GLN A 73 9.92 3.20 -14.27
C GLN A 73 8.56 2.75 -14.77
N THR A 74 7.62 2.47 -13.86
CA THR A 74 6.25 2.07 -14.23
C THR A 74 5.59 3.15 -15.09
N LEU A 75 5.66 4.42 -14.70
CA LEU A 75 5.02 5.49 -15.46
C LEU A 75 5.71 5.77 -16.79
N LYS A 76 7.03 5.61 -16.86
CA LYS A 76 7.75 5.67 -18.14
C LYS A 76 7.25 4.58 -19.10
N LEU A 77 7.06 3.36 -18.62
CA LEU A 77 6.55 2.26 -19.43
C LEU A 77 5.09 2.48 -19.85
N LEU A 78 4.24 3.03 -18.98
CA LEU A 78 2.89 3.42 -19.35
C LEU A 78 2.89 4.55 -20.39
N GLN A 79 3.80 5.52 -20.27
CA GLN A 79 3.99 6.57 -21.27
C GLN A 79 4.36 5.99 -22.64
N GLU A 80 5.24 4.98 -22.68
CA GLU A 80 5.59 4.26 -23.90
C GLU A 80 4.41 3.42 -24.44
N HIS A 81 3.57 2.87 -23.56
CA HIS A 81 2.48 1.98 -23.93
C HIS A 81 1.27 2.72 -24.52
N ASP A 82 0.83 3.80 -23.89
CA ASP A 82 -0.42 4.48 -24.23
C ASP A 82 -0.36 6.02 -24.16
N ALA A 83 0.85 6.57 -24.21
CA ALA A 83 1.12 8.00 -24.06
C ALA A 83 0.67 8.56 -22.69
N GLY A 84 0.62 7.73 -21.65
CA GLY A 84 0.31 8.12 -20.28
C GLY A 84 -1.18 8.21 -19.98
N ARG A 85 -2.03 7.76 -20.91
CA ARG A 85 -3.50 7.80 -20.77
C ARG A 85 -3.96 7.04 -19.53
N THR A 86 -3.37 5.87 -19.26
CA THR A 86 -3.67 5.05 -18.08
C THR A 86 -3.53 5.85 -16.78
N LEU A 87 -2.49 6.67 -16.65
CA LEU A 87 -2.27 7.50 -15.45
C LEU A 87 -3.39 8.53 -15.27
N PHE A 88 -3.76 9.23 -16.34
CA PHE A 88 -4.83 10.24 -16.27
C PHE A 88 -6.21 9.63 -16.04
N GLU A 89 -6.48 8.45 -16.61
CA GLU A 89 -7.70 7.69 -16.32
C GLU A 89 -7.80 7.31 -14.85
N TYR A 90 -6.69 6.84 -14.26
CA TYR A 90 -6.65 6.55 -12.82
C TYR A 90 -6.87 7.82 -11.99
N VAL A 91 -6.17 8.91 -12.29
CA VAL A 91 -6.33 10.17 -11.53
C VAL A 91 -7.78 10.65 -11.58
N ALA A 92 -8.42 10.59 -12.76
CA ALA A 92 -9.83 10.94 -12.91
C ALA A 92 -10.77 10.01 -12.11
N ASP A 93 -10.53 8.69 -12.11
CA ASP A 93 -11.27 7.71 -11.32
C ASP A 93 -11.12 7.95 -9.82
N ALA A 94 -9.88 8.11 -9.36
CA ALA A 94 -9.57 8.28 -7.95
C ALA A 94 -10.14 9.58 -7.36
N MET A 95 -10.25 10.65 -8.16
CA MET A 95 -10.92 11.87 -7.70
C MET A 95 -12.40 11.61 -7.37
N ARG A 96 -13.09 10.68 -8.03
CA ARG A 96 -14.52 10.42 -7.78
C ARG A 96 -14.77 9.55 -6.54
N ARG A 97 -13.70 9.03 -5.92
CA ARG A 97 -13.77 8.01 -4.88
C ARG A 97 -13.60 8.64 -3.48
N PRO A 98 -14.59 8.50 -2.58
CA PRO A 98 -14.52 9.10 -1.24
C PRO A 98 -13.61 8.35 -0.27
N ASP A 99 -13.21 7.11 -0.61
CA ASP A 99 -12.37 6.22 0.21
C ASP A 99 -10.86 6.48 0.08
N VAL A 100 -10.47 7.38 -0.83
CA VAL A 100 -9.06 7.61 -1.15
C VAL A 100 -8.48 8.69 -0.22
N ASP A 101 -7.56 8.28 0.66
CA ASP A 101 -6.83 9.20 1.52
C ASP A 101 -5.91 10.10 0.67
N MET A 102 -6.31 11.37 0.57
CA MET A 102 -5.59 12.39 -0.21
C MET A 102 -4.32 12.89 0.49
N LEU A 103 -4.11 12.59 1.77
CA LEU A 103 -3.06 13.19 2.59
C LEU A 103 -1.78 12.35 2.67
N ARG A 104 -1.85 11.04 2.41
CA ARG A 104 -0.71 10.13 2.55
C ARG A 104 -0.15 9.71 1.19
N ALA A 105 1.04 10.18 0.82
CA ALA A 105 1.66 9.86 -0.48
C ALA A 105 1.67 8.35 -0.81
N VAL A 106 2.05 7.51 0.15
CA VAL A 106 2.16 6.05 -0.04
C VAL A 106 0.79 5.38 -0.32
N THR A 107 -0.32 5.90 0.23
CA THR A 107 -1.65 5.35 -0.05
C THR A 107 -2.06 5.57 -1.50
N HIS A 108 -1.63 6.66 -2.14
CA HIS A 108 -1.85 6.88 -3.58
C HIS A 108 -1.15 5.84 -4.44
N GLY A 109 0.04 5.39 -4.05
CA GLY A 109 0.78 4.34 -4.74
C GLY A 109 0.07 2.99 -4.64
N HIS A 110 -0.31 2.58 -3.43
CA HIS A 110 -1.06 1.34 -3.22
C HIS A 110 -2.44 1.35 -3.91
N ASP A 111 -3.15 2.48 -3.88
CA ASP A 111 -4.43 2.63 -4.59
C ASP A 111 -4.24 2.51 -6.11
N PHE A 112 -3.14 3.05 -6.65
CA PHE A 112 -2.84 2.94 -8.07
C PHE A 112 -2.54 1.49 -8.47
N VAL A 113 -1.72 0.79 -7.69
CA VAL A 113 -1.45 -0.64 -7.88
C VAL A 113 -2.74 -1.45 -7.87
N ALA A 114 -3.61 -1.23 -6.88
CA ALA A 114 -4.89 -1.93 -6.78
C ALA A 114 -5.80 -1.61 -7.98
N TRP A 115 -5.73 -0.40 -8.52
CA TRP A 115 -6.44 -0.01 -9.73
C TRP A 115 -5.87 -0.70 -10.98
N LEU A 116 -4.55 -0.83 -11.10
CA LEU A 116 -3.89 -1.58 -12.19
C LEU A 116 -4.27 -3.07 -12.16
N ASP A 117 -4.35 -3.67 -10.96
CA ASP A 117 -4.73 -5.08 -10.77
C ASP A 117 -6.14 -5.40 -11.26
N ARG A 118 -7.06 -4.44 -11.18
CA ARG A 118 -8.42 -4.62 -11.72
C ARG A 118 -8.46 -4.61 -13.25
N ARG A 119 -7.36 -4.21 -13.89
CA ARG A 119 -7.21 -4.11 -15.36
C ARG A 119 -6.25 -5.15 -15.93
N VAL A 120 -6.04 -6.25 -15.20
CA VAL A 120 -5.29 -7.40 -15.71
C VAL A 120 -5.84 -7.82 -17.07
N GLY A 121 -4.94 -7.98 -18.04
CA GLY A 121 -5.25 -8.29 -19.44
C GLY A 121 -5.29 -7.09 -20.40
N TRP A 122 -5.39 -5.86 -19.88
CA TRP A 122 -5.32 -4.64 -20.68
C TRP A 122 -3.92 -4.00 -20.70
N LEU A 123 -3.10 -4.35 -19.71
CA LEU A 123 -1.74 -3.86 -19.54
C LEU A 123 -0.74 -4.98 -19.78
N PRO A 124 0.50 -4.67 -20.20
CA PRO A 124 1.59 -5.63 -20.28
C PRO A 124 1.79 -6.36 -18.94
N ALA A 125 2.12 -7.65 -19.02
CA ALA A 125 2.41 -8.45 -17.84
C ALA A 125 3.57 -7.82 -17.03
N GLY A 126 3.49 -7.89 -15.71
CA GLY A 126 4.54 -7.36 -14.83
C GLY A 126 4.50 -5.85 -14.57
N VAL A 127 3.67 -5.05 -15.26
CA VAL A 127 3.51 -3.61 -14.94
C VAL A 127 3.04 -3.40 -13.50
N ALA A 128 2.01 -4.14 -13.08
CA ALA A 128 1.50 -4.05 -11.71
C ALA A 128 2.52 -4.57 -10.68
N ASP A 129 3.31 -5.60 -11.03
CA ASP A 129 4.38 -6.12 -10.17
C ASP A 129 5.52 -5.11 -10.01
N LEU A 130 5.93 -4.44 -11.09
CA LEU A 130 6.92 -3.38 -11.06
C LEU A 130 6.42 -2.19 -10.22
N ALA A 131 5.16 -1.80 -10.41
CA ALA A 131 4.54 -0.75 -9.62
C ALA A 131 4.55 -1.10 -8.11
N ARG A 132 4.19 -2.34 -7.74
CA ARG A 132 4.29 -2.82 -6.35
C ARG A 132 5.69 -2.68 -5.78
N LEU A 133 6.71 -3.04 -6.57
CA LEU A 133 8.10 -2.92 -6.14
C LEU A 133 8.49 -1.46 -5.91
N GLU A 134 8.16 -0.57 -6.84
CA GLU A 134 8.48 0.86 -6.72
C GLU A 134 7.74 1.50 -5.53
N VAL A 135 6.43 1.22 -5.32
CA VAL A 135 5.70 1.67 -4.12
C VAL A 135 6.38 1.15 -2.86
N ALA A 136 6.74 -0.14 -2.81
CA ALA A 136 7.36 -0.73 -1.64
C ALA A 136 8.71 -0.08 -1.33
N VAL A 137 9.55 0.16 -2.35
CA VAL A 137 10.82 0.88 -2.21
C VAL A 137 10.63 2.30 -1.68
N ALA A 138 9.65 3.04 -2.20
CA ALA A 138 9.34 4.40 -1.76
C ALA A 138 8.81 4.45 -0.32
N GLY A 139 8.05 3.43 0.08
CA GLY A 139 7.49 3.29 1.43
C GLY A 139 8.47 2.77 2.49
N LEU A 140 9.64 2.25 2.09
CA LEU A 140 10.65 1.77 3.04
C LEU A 140 11.17 2.95 3.89
N PRO A 141 11.08 2.87 5.23
CA PRO A 141 11.57 3.92 6.09
C PRO A 141 13.07 4.17 5.87
N PRO A 142 13.57 5.39 6.13
CA PRO A 142 15.00 5.64 6.15
C PRO A 142 15.67 4.73 7.19
N VAL A 143 16.94 4.40 6.96
CA VAL A 143 17.73 3.63 7.95
C VAL A 143 17.80 4.49 9.20
N SER A 144 17.13 4.07 10.29
CA SER A 144 17.35 4.70 11.58
C SER A 144 18.77 4.37 12.01
N THR A 145 19.61 5.38 12.20
CA THR A 145 20.95 5.23 12.78
C THR A 145 20.91 5.05 14.30
N ALA A 146 19.72 5.00 14.92
CA ALA A 146 19.56 4.82 16.35
C ALA A 146 19.34 3.33 16.70
N GLU A 147 20.42 2.74 17.22
CA GLU A 147 20.50 1.95 18.46
C GLU A 147 19.26 1.12 18.85
N GLY A 148 19.45 -0.19 18.86
CA GLY A 148 18.45 -1.13 19.38
C GLY A 148 18.52 -2.51 18.75
N CYS A 149 19.72 -3.06 18.53
CA CYS A 149 19.87 -4.52 18.66
C CYS A 149 19.69 -4.85 20.14
N GLU A 150 18.47 -4.71 20.67
CA GLU A 150 18.10 -5.53 21.81
C GLU A 150 18.19 -6.96 21.29
N GLU A 151 19.09 -7.76 21.87
CA GLU A 151 19.10 -9.19 21.69
C GLU A 151 17.70 -9.69 22.02
N HIS A 152 16.89 -9.92 20.99
CA HIS A 152 15.60 -10.51 21.17
C HIS A 152 15.86 -11.94 21.60
N PRO A 153 15.25 -12.41 22.71
CA PRO A 153 15.54 -13.72 23.25
C PRO A 153 15.35 -14.75 22.14
N ALA A 154 16.40 -15.56 21.93
CA ALA A 154 16.37 -16.67 21.01
C ALA A 154 15.10 -17.47 21.27
N ALA A 155 14.41 -17.85 20.19
CA ALA A 155 13.11 -18.48 20.19
C ALA A 155 13.09 -19.80 21.01
N GLU A 156 13.00 -19.70 22.33
CA GLU A 156 12.76 -20.82 23.22
C GLU A 156 11.25 -20.95 23.39
N ALA A 157 10.73 -22.04 22.81
CA ALA A 157 9.34 -22.45 22.78
C ALA A 157 8.36 -21.39 22.20
N LEU A 158 8.13 -21.47 20.88
CA LEU A 158 6.99 -20.84 20.22
C LEU A 158 5.68 -21.35 20.85
N GLY A 159 5.23 -20.71 21.93
CA GLY A 159 3.89 -20.91 22.47
C GLY A 159 2.83 -20.50 21.44
N THR A 160 1.62 -21.04 21.55
CA THR A 160 0.50 -20.73 20.65
C THR A 160 0.02 -19.27 20.73
N LYS A 161 0.47 -18.51 21.73
CA LYS A 161 0.12 -17.09 21.97
C LYS A 161 1.26 -16.13 21.61
N VAL A 162 1.89 -16.35 20.45
CA VAL A 162 2.95 -15.51 19.90
C VAL A 162 2.44 -14.80 18.64
N PHE A 163 2.82 -13.54 18.46
CA PHE A 163 2.38 -12.70 17.35
C PHE A 163 3.61 -12.26 16.54
N PRO A 164 3.91 -12.91 15.40
CA PRO A 164 5.07 -12.55 14.60
C PRO A 164 4.85 -11.21 13.90
N GLU A 165 5.90 -10.38 13.90
CA GLU A 165 5.92 -9.06 13.24
C GLU A 165 7.19 -8.92 12.42
N LEU A 166 7.09 -8.49 11.16
CA LEU A 166 8.24 -8.09 10.34
C LEU A 166 8.99 -6.94 11.02
N LEU A 167 10.32 -7.03 11.06
CA LEU A 167 11.11 -5.94 11.63
C LEU A 167 10.93 -4.64 10.85
N PRO A 168 11.04 -3.47 11.52
CA PRO A 168 11.04 -2.18 10.86
C PRO A 168 12.08 -2.11 9.73
N GLY A 169 11.72 -1.50 8.60
CA GLY A 169 12.61 -1.40 7.44
C GLY A 169 12.64 -2.64 6.53
N LEU A 170 11.82 -3.65 6.84
CA LEU A 170 11.51 -4.75 5.93
C LEU A 170 10.13 -4.57 5.31
N CYS A 171 9.99 -5.02 4.07
CA CYS A 171 8.72 -5.09 3.37
C CYS A 171 8.66 -6.36 2.54
N VAL A 172 7.50 -7.00 2.46
CA VAL A 172 7.27 -8.15 1.59
C VAL A 172 6.18 -7.80 0.59
N ILE A 173 6.47 -7.97 -0.69
CA ILE A 173 5.47 -7.87 -1.76
C ILE A 173 5.30 -9.22 -2.43
N THR A 174 4.09 -9.49 -2.91
CA THR A 174 3.79 -10.63 -3.78
C THR A 174 3.83 -10.19 -5.24
N VAL A 175 4.42 -11.03 -6.08
CA VAL A 175 4.58 -10.76 -7.51
C VAL A 175 4.23 -11.99 -8.34
N GLY A 176 3.70 -11.78 -9.55
CA GLY A 176 3.42 -12.85 -10.52
C GLY A 176 4.60 -13.12 -11.45
N CYS A 177 5.42 -12.10 -11.72
CA CYS A 177 6.53 -12.15 -12.67
C CYS A 177 7.88 -11.96 -11.99
N ASP A 178 8.98 -12.42 -12.62
CA ASP A 178 10.34 -12.21 -12.13
C ASP A 178 10.86 -10.79 -12.40
N ILE A 179 10.28 -9.81 -11.73
CA ILE A 179 10.62 -8.39 -11.89
C ILE A 179 12.06 -8.05 -11.46
N LEU A 180 12.71 -8.89 -10.66
CA LEU A 180 14.12 -8.70 -10.28
C LEU A 180 15.09 -9.14 -11.38
N GLY A 181 14.61 -9.89 -12.37
CA GLY A 181 15.36 -10.25 -13.57
C GLY A 181 15.37 -9.17 -14.64
N LEU A 182 14.54 -8.11 -14.50
CA LEU A 182 14.48 -7.02 -15.46
C LEU A 182 15.77 -6.19 -15.45
N PRO A 183 16.17 -5.63 -16.61
CA PRO A 183 17.28 -4.70 -16.65
C PRO A 183 16.95 -3.42 -15.85
N ALA A 184 17.99 -2.67 -15.45
CA ALA A 184 17.83 -1.46 -14.65
C ALA A 184 16.94 -0.37 -15.30
N ARG A 185 16.78 -0.42 -16.63
CA ARG A 185 15.86 0.41 -17.40
C ARG A 185 15.01 -0.52 -18.27
N PRO A 186 13.91 -1.06 -17.74
CA PRO A 186 13.05 -1.97 -18.47
C PRO A 186 12.37 -1.25 -19.64
N SER A 187 12.07 -2.01 -20.68
CA SER A 187 11.25 -1.63 -21.83
C SER A 187 9.96 -2.48 -21.86
N LEU A 188 9.01 -2.09 -22.70
CA LEU A 188 7.79 -2.89 -22.93
C LEU A 188 8.09 -4.29 -23.49
N ALA A 189 9.17 -4.45 -24.25
CA ALA A 189 9.60 -5.74 -24.78
C ALA A 189 10.11 -6.67 -23.66
N ASP A 190 10.84 -6.11 -22.69
CA ASP A 190 11.30 -6.88 -21.51
C ASP A 190 10.11 -7.37 -20.68
N LEU A 191 9.09 -6.52 -20.49
CA LEU A 191 7.87 -6.90 -19.78
C LEU A 191 7.03 -7.93 -20.54
N SER A 192 7.02 -7.87 -21.87
CA SER A 192 6.28 -8.84 -22.68
C SER A 192 6.93 -10.23 -22.68
N SER A 193 8.24 -10.30 -22.41
CA SER A 193 9.01 -11.55 -22.37
C SER A 193 9.35 -12.00 -20.94
N ILE A 194 8.85 -11.29 -19.93
CA ILE A 194 9.17 -11.56 -18.53
C ILE A 194 8.71 -12.97 -18.12
N GLU A 195 9.58 -13.68 -17.40
CA GLU A 195 9.27 -15.00 -16.88
C GLU A 195 8.15 -14.91 -15.83
N GLN A 196 7.10 -15.71 -16.03
CA GLN A 196 6.05 -15.91 -15.03
C GLN A 196 6.61 -16.76 -13.91
N ARG A 197 6.91 -16.12 -12.77
CA ARG A 197 7.50 -16.76 -11.60
C ARG A 197 6.80 -16.27 -10.34
N PRO A 198 5.61 -16.81 -10.03
CA PRO A 198 4.85 -16.40 -8.86
C PRO A 198 5.66 -16.57 -7.58
N GLY A 199 5.64 -15.57 -6.72
CA GLY A 199 6.42 -15.57 -5.50
C GLY A 199 6.29 -14.27 -4.72
N GLY A 200 7.36 -13.90 -4.04
CA GLY A 200 7.45 -12.58 -3.45
C GLY A 200 8.87 -12.02 -3.48
N VAL A 201 8.96 -10.76 -3.09
CA VAL A 201 10.23 -10.05 -2.89
C VAL A 201 10.26 -9.56 -1.46
N LEU A 202 11.31 -9.94 -0.73
CA LEU A 202 11.69 -9.30 0.52
C LEU A 202 12.55 -8.09 0.19
N LEU A 203 12.09 -6.91 0.60
CA LEU A 203 12.87 -5.69 0.53
C LEU A 203 13.41 -5.33 1.92
N ARG A 204 14.66 -4.91 1.95
CA ARG A 204 15.32 -4.33 3.12
C ARG A 204 16.12 -3.13 2.71
N ARG A 205 16.06 -2.01 3.45
CA ARG A 205 17.02 -0.91 3.22
C ARG A 205 18.38 -1.31 3.79
N ASP A 206 19.40 -1.39 2.94
CA ASP A 206 20.77 -1.71 3.36
C ASP A 206 21.34 -0.55 4.17
N ALA A 207 21.81 -0.84 5.39
CA ALA A 207 22.24 0.18 6.34
C ALA A 207 23.51 0.94 5.88
N ARG A 208 24.35 0.32 5.03
CA ARG A 208 25.62 0.90 4.58
C ARG A 208 25.45 1.81 3.36
N SER A 209 24.64 1.38 2.41
CA SER A 209 24.44 2.07 1.14
C SER A 209 23.17 2.92 1.10
N GLY A 210 22.24 2.72 2.04
CA GLY A 210 20.91 3.34 2.03
C GLY A 210 20.00 2.84 0.91
N ARG A 211 20.49 1.94 0.05
CA ARG A 211 19.76 1.39 -1.10
C ARG A 211 18.88 0.21 -0.68
N PRO A 212 17.75 -0.02 -1.36
CA PRO A 212 16.97 -1.24 -1.14
C PRO A 212 17.76 -2.45 -1.65
N ALA A 213 17.91 -3.45 -0.78
CA ALA A 213 18.29 -4.81 -1.13
C ALA A 213 17.01 -5.64 -1.33
N CYS A 214 16.95 -6.38 -2.43
CA CYS A 214 15.80 -7.18 -2.81
C CYS A 214 16.18 -8.66 -2.87
N HIS A 215 15.38 -9.53 -2.25
CA HIS A 215 15.60 -10.97 -2.26
C HIS A 215 14.35 -11.69 -2.73
N ARG A 216 14.52 -12.66 -3.63
CA ARG A 216 13.42 -13.52 -4.10
C ARG A 216 12.96 -14.44 -2.97
N LEU A 217 11.64 -14.57 -2.84
CA LEU A 217 10.98 -15.51 -1.94
C LEU A 217 10.10 -16.47 -2.75
N GLY A 218 10.01 -17.71 -2.30
CA GLY A 218 8.97 -18.63 -2.76
C GLY A 218 7.58 -18.18 -2.32
N VAL A 219 6.54 -18.65 -3.01
CA VAL A 219 5.13 -18.27 -2.77
C VAL A 219 4.72 -18.43 -1.30
N ILE A 220 5.00 -19.58 -0.71
CA ILE A 220 4.60 -19.87 0.68
C ILE A 220 5.33 -18.94 1.66
N THR A 221 6.65 -18.77 1.51
CA THR A 221 7.42 -17.85 2.37
C THR A 221 6.90 -16.42 2.28
N ALA A 222 6.62 -15.92 1.07
CA ALA A 222 6.06 -14.58 0.89
C ALA A 222 4.68 -14.43 1.56
N ARG A 223 3.80 -15.44 1.45
CA ARG A 223 2.49 -15.47 2.09
C ARG A 223 2.58 -15.51 3.62
N LEU A 224 3.53 -16.27 4.17
CA LEU A 224 3.75 -16.32 5.62
C LEU A 224 4.27 -14.97 6.13
N LEU A 225 5.34 -14.44 5.53
CA LEU A 225 5.96 -13.20 6.01
C LEU A 225 5.04 -11.99 5.83
N SER A 226 4.25 -11.91 4.76
CA SER A 226 3.25 -10.83 4.58
C SER A 226 2.13 -10.84 5.63
N ARG A 227 1.98 -11.92 6.39
CA ARG A 227 1.02 -12.04 7.51
C ARG A 227 1.66 -11.80 8.88
N CYS A 228 2.99 -11.58 8.93
CA CYS A 228 3.70 -11.21 10.15
C CYS A 228 3.52 -9.71 10.41
N ASP A 229 2.31 -9.30 10.82
CA ASP A 229 1.91 -7.92 11.08
C ASP A 229 1.82 -7.58 12.58
N GLY A 230 2.21 -8.50 13.46
CA GLY A 230 2.09 -8.37 14.91
C GLY A 230 0.64 -8.46 15.43
N ARG A 231 -0.35 -8.67 14.55
CA ARG A 231 -1.78 -8.77 14.90
C ARG A 231 -2.30 -10.20 14.77
N SER A 232 -1.76 -10.94 13.81
CA SER A 232 -2.09 -12.35 13.59
C SER A 232 -1.30 -13.23 14.56
N SER A 233 -1.97 -14.20 15.19
CA SER A 233 -1.26 -15.22 15.99
C SER A 233 -0.41 -16.12 15.09
N LEU A 234 0.62 -16.73 15.66
CA LEU A 234 1.51 -17.64 14.95
C LEU A 234 0.75 -18.78 14.26
N ASP A 235 -0.24 -19.37 14.93
CA ASP A 235 -1.05 -20.44 14.34
C ASP A 235 -1.91 -19.94 13.18
N ALA A 236 -2.44 -18.71 13.25
CA ALA A 236 -3.18 -18.09 12.15
C ALA A 236 -2.27 -17.83 10.93
N VAL A 237 -1.02 -17.42 11.16
CA VAL A 237 -0.02 -17.25 10.09
C VAL A 237 0.34 -18.62 9.49
N VAL A 238 0.63 -19.62 10.31
CA VAL A 238 1.00 -20.98 9.87
C VAL A 238 -0.13 -21.65 9.09
N ALA A 239 -1.40 -21.39 9.44
CA ALA A 239 -2.56 -21.94 8.73
C ALA A 239 -2.58 -21.59 7.23
N VAL A 240 -1.90 -20.51 6.81
CA VAL A 240 -1.79 -20.10 5.40
C VAL A 240 -1.01 -21.10 4.55
N ALA A 241 -0.12 -21.89 5.16
CA ALA A 241 0.61 -22.94 4.45
C ALA A 241 -0.25 -24.18 4.15
N GLY A 242 -1.40 -24.34 4.84
CA GLY A 242 -2.36 -25.42 4.60
C GLY A 242 -2.84 -26.14 5.88
N SER A 243 -3.67 -27.15 5.67
CA SER A 243 -4.28 -27.95 6.74
C SER A 243 -3.47 -29.19 7.14
N THR A 244 -2.48 -29.61 6.35
CA THR A 244 -1.72 -30.83 6.63
C THR A 244 -0.68 -30.61 7.74
N PRO A 245 -0.41 -31.62 8.59
CA PRO A 245 0.61 -31.50 9.64
C PRO A 245 2.02 -31.20 9.10
N SER A 246 2.37 -31.74 7.93
CA SER A 246 3.66 -31.47 7.27
C SER A 246 3.78 -30.02 6.83
N ALA A 247 2.79 -29.46 6.13
CA ALA A 247 2.82 -28.07 5.68
C ALA A 247 2.91 -27.08 6.86
N ARG A 248 2.21 -27.38 7.97
CA ARG A 248 2.29 -26.58 9.19
C ARG A 248 3.66 -26.66 9.86
N ARG A 249 4.31 -27.82 9.84
CA ARG A 249 5.68 -27.99 10.35
C ARG A 249 6.67 -27.18 9.53
N ASP A 250 6.61 -27.29 8.21
CA ASP A 250 7.50 -26.57 7.29
C ASP A 250 7.33 -25.05 7.43
N ALA A 251 6.09 -24.57 7.57
CA ALA A 251 5.80 -23.16 7.80
C ALA A 251 6.38 -22.64 9.12
N ARG A 252 6.29 -23.43 10.20
CA ARG A 252 6.92 -23.08 11.48
C ARG A 252 8.43 -23.03 11.36
N GLU A 253 9.04 -23.94 10.61
CA GLU A 253 10.48 -23.93 10.36
C GLU A 253 10.90 -22.67 9.57
N VAL A 254 10.14 -22.28 8.54
CA VAL A 254 10.38 -21.02 7.79
C VAL A 254 10.33 -19.81 8.72
N LEU A 255 9.31 -19.71 9.58
CA LEU A 255 9.18 -18.61 10.53
C LEU A 255 10.29 -18.63 11.59
N HIS A 256 10.69 -19.81 12.06
CA HIS A 256 11.80 -19.95 12.99
C HIS A 256 13.12 -19.46 12.37
N ARG A 257 13.42 -19.88 11.13
CA ARG A 257 14.59 -19.38 10.39
C ARG A 257 14.52 -17.87 10.15
N ALA A 258 13.34 -17.34 9.83
CA ALA A 258 13.15 -15.89 9.67
C ALA A 258 13.43 -15.12 10.97
N ALA A 259 13.04 -15.67 12.13
CA ALA A 259 13.37 -15.08 13.43
C ALA A 259 14.89 -15.14 13.71
N GLN A 260 15.54 -16.29 13.45
CA GLN A 260 16.99 -16.45 13.59
C GLN A 260 17.80 -15.49 12.68
N GLN A 261 17.24 -15.12 11.53
CA GLN A 261 17.84 -14.18 10.59
C GLN A 261 17.47 -12.71 10.85
N SER A 262 16.80 -12.42 11.98
CA SER A 262 16.31 -11.08 12.32
C SER A 262 15.46 -10.48 11.19
N LEU A 263 14.56 -11.28 10.62
CA LEU A 263 13.55 -10.80 9.66
C LEU A 263 12.22 -10.50 10.36
N ILE A 264 11.91 -11.27 11.39
CA ILE A 264 10.71 -11.08 12.22
C ILE A 264 11.11 -11.04 13.69
N ARG A 265 10.31 -10.33 14.48
CA ARG A 265 10.27 -10.47 15.94
C ARG A 265 9.01 -11.19 16.36
N LEU A 266 9.07 -11.82 17.52
CA LEU A 266 7.98 -12.59 18.09
C LEU A 266 7.46 -11.83 19.31
N LEU A 267 6.26 -11.27 19.20
CA LEU A 267 5.65 -10.50 20.27
C LEU A 267 4.85 -11.41 21.21
N PRO A 268 4.84 -11.14 22.53
CA PRO A 268 3.88 -11.75 23.43
C PRO A 268 2.45 -11.26 23.11
N ALA A 269 1.44 -11.95 23.64
CA ALA A 269 0.05 -11.55 23.46
C ALA A 269 -0.17 -10.08 23.90
N PRO A 270 -0.88 -9.26 23.11
CA PRO A 270 -1.17 -7.88 23.47
C PRO A 270 -1.96 -7.84 24.78
N LEU A 271 -1.46 -7.09 25.76
CA LEU A 271 -2.11 -6.88 27.05
C LEU A 271 -3.50 -6.25 26.80
N GLY A 272 -4.56 -7.01 27.06
CA GLY A 272 -5.95 -6.51 26.99
C GLY A 272 -6.85 -7.13 25.93
N VAL A 273 -6.41 -8.11 25.14
CA VAL A 273 -7.35 -8.92 24.33
C VAL A 273 -7.89 -10.03 25.22
N PRO A 274 -9.20 -10.06 25.55
CA PRO A 274 -9.79 -11.19 26.25
C PRO A 274 -9.61 -12.42 25.38
N VAL A 275 -8.95 -13.42 25.94
CA VAL A 275 -8.80 -14.73 25.33
C VAL A 275 -10.20 -15.33 25.24
N LEU A 276 -10.80 -15.31 24.06
CA LEU A 276 -11.89 -16.23 23.76
C LEU A 276 -11.25 -17.61 23.60
N ASP A 277 -11.05 -18.27 24.75
CA ASP A 277 -10.89 -19.72 24.76
C ASP A 277 -12.20 -20.27 24.17
N GLN A 278 -12.11 -20.88 23.00
CA GLN A 278 -13.15 -21.74 22.48
C GLN A 278 -12.64 -23.18 22.39
N PRO A 279 -13.51 -24.15 22.68
CA PRO A 279 -13.19 -25.48 23.23
C PRO A 279 -12.41 -26.40 22.30
#